data_AF-A0A925UPP8-F1
#
_entry.id   AF-A0A925UPP8-F1
#
_cell.length_a   1.000
_cell.length_b   1.000
_cell.length_c   1.000
_cell.angle_alpha   90.00
_cell.angle_beta   90.00
_cell.angle_gamma   90.00
#
_symmetry.space_group_name_H-M   'P 1'
#
loop_
_entity.id
_entity.type
_entity.pdbx_description
1 polymer ?
#
loop_
_entity_poly.entity_id
_entity_poly.type
_entity_poly.pdbx_seq_one_letter_code
_entity_poly.pdbx_strand_id
1 'polypeptide(L)'
;IIKQAKKCAAPKEIEKGEIIGGFAHNQVIALADKIVDAVKSGAIKRFFVMAGCDGRMKSRDYYTEFAEKLPKDAVILTAGCAKYKYNKLDLGDIGGIPRVLDAGQCNDSYSLVVIALKLKEVFGLDDVNELPISYNIAWYEQKAVIVLLALLHLGVKNIHLGPTLPAFLSPNVVKVLIDNFGIGGISNADDDIKMFMGA
;
A
#
# COMPACT_ATOMS: atom_id res chain seq x y z
N ILE A 1 -19.87 -28.58 -5.82
CA ILE A 1 -18.45 -28.39 -6.22
C ILE A 1 -17.58 -29.66 -6.00
N ILE A 2 -17.58 -30.28 -4.80
CA ILE A 2 -16.70 -31.43 -4.47
C ILE A 2 -16.86 -32.63 -5.44
N LYS A 3 -18.09 -33.03 -5.76
CA LYS A 3 -18.37 -34.15 -6.69
C LYS A 3 -17.81 -33.90 -8.09
N GLN A 4 -17.85 -32.65 -8.56
CA GLN A 4 -17.31 -32.26 -9.87
C GLN A 4 -15.77 -32.27 -9.84
N ALA A 5 -15.15 -31.73 -8.78
CA ALA A 5 -13.71 -31.62 -8.65
C ALA A 5 -12.99 -32.98 -8.71
N LYS A 6 -13.59 -34.05 -8.17
CA LYS A 6 -13.05 -35.43 -8.27
C LYS A 6 -12.93 -35.97 -9.70
N LYS A 7 -13.62 -35.35 -10.67
CA LYS A 7 -13.58 -35.72 -12.09
C LYS A 7 -12.72 -34.78 -12.92
N CYS A 8 -12.23 -33.68 -12.34
CA CYS A 8 -11.37 -32.74 -13.02
C CYS A 8 -9.92 -33.22 -12.99
N ALA A 9 -9.14 -32.83 -14.00
CA ALA A 9 -7.68 -32.96 -13.92
C ALA A 9 -7.13 -32.06 -12.80
N ALA A 10 -5.96 -32.43 -12.26
CA ALA A 10 -5.22 -31.56 -11.36
C ALA A 10 -4.87 -30.22 -12.04
N PRO A 11 -4.77 -29.12 -11.29
CA PRO A 11 -4.32 -27.84 -11.84
C PRO A 11 -2.95 -27.97 -12.53
N LYS A 12 -2.80 -27.36 -13.70
CA LYS A 12 -1.51 -27.24 -14.37
C LYS A 12 -0.70 -26.15 -13.67
N GLU A 13 0.52 -26.49 -13.25
CA GLU A 13 1.45 -25.54 -12.63
C GLU A 13 1.75 -24.38 -13.58
N ILE A 14 1.66 -23.15 -13.07
CA ILE A 14 1.97 -21.91 -13.80
C ILE A 14 3.23 -21.22 -13.29
N GLU A 15 3.61 -21.47 -12.04
CA GLU A 15 4.76 -20.88 -11.36
C GLU A 15 5.14 -21.72 -10.12
N LYS A 16 6.34 -21.50 -9.58
CA LYS A 16 6.85 -22.12 -8.35
C LYS A 16 7.37 -21.05 -7.39
N GLY A 17 7.31 -21.34 -6.09
CA GLY A 17 7.83 -20.46 -5.05
C GLY A 17 6.83 -20.30 -3.91
N GLU A 18 7.03 -19.24 -3.14
CA GLU A 18 6.19 -18.89 -2.00
C GLU A 18 5.95 -17.38 -1.98
N ILE A 19 4.89 -16.97 -1.28
CA ILE A 19 4.56 -15.58 -1.02
C ILE A 19 4.35 -15.45 0.48
N ILE A 20 5.02 -14.47 1.09
CA ILE A 20 4.90 -14.17 2.51
C ILE A 20 3.79 -13.13 2.71
N GLY A 21 2.92 -13.33 3.69
CA GLY A 21 1.86 -12.40 4.07
C GLY A 21 1.35 -12.67 5.48
N GLY A 22 0.26 -12.01 5.88
CA GLY A 22 -0.32 -12.16 7.23
C GLY A 22 0.07 -11.06 8.21
N PHE A 23 0.54 -9.91 7.71
CA PHE A 23 0.90 -8.74 8.51
C PHE A 23 -0.30 -7.85 8.80
N ALA A 24 -1.39 -8.44 9.29
CA ALA A 24 -2.53 -7.69 9.82
C ALA A 24 -2.15 -7.00 11.14
N HIS A 25 -3.02 -6.13 11.65
CA HIS A 25 -2.71 -5.24 12.78
C HIS A 25 -2.15 -5.98 14.01
N ASN A 26 -2.70 -7.12 14.39
CA ASN A 26 -2.22 -7.85 15.58
C ASN A 26 -0.77 -8.36 15.40
N GLN A 27 -0.46 -8.92 14.23
CA GLN A 27 0.89 -9.41 13.92
C GLN A 27 1.90 -8.26 13.85
N VAL A 28 1.52 -7.12 13.25
CA VAL A 28 2.41 -5.96 13.16
C VAL A 28 2.60 -5.30 14.51
N ILE A 29 1.56 -5.21 15.35
CA ILE A 29 1.67 -4.72 16.72
C ILE A 29 2.57 -5.62 17.57
N ALA A 30 2.50 -6.94 17.39
CA ALA A 30 3.40 -7.88 18.06
C ALA A 30 4.88 -7.70 17.62
N LEU A 31 5.12 -7.09 16.46
CA LEU A 31 6.44 -6.74 15.94
C LEU A 31 6.78 -5.25 16.10
N ALA A 32 5.98 -4.49 16.85
CA ALA A 32 6.08 -3.03 16.91
C ALA A 32 7.46 -2.56 17.36
N ASP A 33 8.02 -3.15 18.43
CA ASP A 33 9.34 -2.78 18.95
C ASP A 33 10.43 -2.93 17.88
N LYS A 34 10.43 -4.06 17.15
CA LYS A 34 11.37 -4.31 16.06
C LYS A 34 11.22 -3.30 14.92
N ILE A 35 9.99 -2.95 14.55
CA ILE A 35 9.71 -1.97 13.49
C ILE A 35 10.16 -0.58 13.94
N VAL A 36 9.87 -0.21 15.19
CA VAL A 36 10.23 1.08 15.78
C VAL A 36 11.75 1.23 15.86
N ASP A 37 12.46 0.18 16.26
CA ASP A 37 13.93 0.18 16.29
C ASP A 37 14.52 0.30 14.88
N ALA A 38 13.93 -0.38 13.89
CA ALA A 38 14.35 -0.27 12.50
C ALA A 38 14.13 1.16 11.94
N VAL A 39 13.05 1.84 12.34
CA VAL A 39 12.82 3.24 11.97
C VAL A 39 13.79 4.18 12.71
N LYS A 40 13.95 4.02 14.02
CA LYS A 40 14.85 4.85 14.85
C LYS A 40 16.32 4.74 14.44
N SER A 41 16.75 3.55 14.03
CA SER A 41 18.11 3.32 13.52
C SER A 41 18.32 3.83 12.08
N GLY A 42 17.24 4.21 11.38
CA GLY A 42 17.29 4.61 9.98
C GLY A 42 17.40 3.45 8.99
N ALA A 43 17.27 2.20 9.46
CA ALA A 43 17.23 1.02 8.59
C ALA A 43 15.96 1.00 7.72
N ILE A 44 14.83 1.47 8.27
CA ILE A 44 13.62 1.79 7.51
C ILE A 44 13.46 3.31 7.51
N LYS A 45 13.59 3.94 6.34
CA LYS A 45 13.41 5.39 6.20
C LYS A 45 11.99 5.80 5.87
N ARG A 46 11.23 4.94 5.18
CA ARG A 46 9.88 5.26 4.73
C ARG A 46 9.05 4.02 4.48
N PHE A 47 7.76 4.12 4.80
CA PHE A 47 6.74 3.17 4.37
C PHE A 47 5.96 3.72 3.19
N PHE A 48 5.57 2.84 2.28
CA PHE A 48 4.71 3.15 1.15
C PHE A 48 3.45 2.32 1.24
N VAL A 49 2.31 2.97 1.50
CA VAL A 49 1.00 2.33 1.39
C VAL A 49 0.66 2.20 -0.09
N MET A 50 0.88 1.01 -0.65
CA MET A 50 0.54 0.65 -2.03
C MET A 50 -0.67 -0.28 -2.11
N ALA A 51 -1.58 -0.16 -1.15
CA ALA A 51 -2.79 -0.96 -1.05
C ALA A 51 -3.81 -0.62 -2.16
N GLY A 52 -4.88 -1.42 -2.21
CA GLY A 52 -6.08 -1.15 -3.01
C GLY A 52 -6.38 -2.24 -4.03
N CYS A 53 -6.83 -1.84 -5.22
CA CYS A 53 -7.37 -2.74 -6.23
C CYS A 53 -6.63 -2.66 -7.58
N ASP A 54 -6.29 -3.82 -8.13
CA ASP A 54 -5.66 -3.97 -9.44
C ASP A 54 -6.69 -3.98 -10.60
N GLY A 55 -6.20 -3.85 -11.83
CA GLY A 55 -7.01 -3.83 -13.05
C GLY A 55 -6.18 -4.09 -14.30
N ARG A 56 -6.82 -3.99 -15.48
CA ARG A 56 -6.24 -4.47 -16.75
C ARG A 56 -5.36 -3.46 -17.50
N MET A 57 -5.45 -2.18 -17.16
CA MET A 57 -4.78 -1.12 -17.94
C MET A 57 -3.25 -1.23 -17.79
N LYS A 58 -2.52 -1.17 -18.92
CA LYS A 58 -1.04 -1.23 -18.96
C LYS A 58 -0.38 -0.13 -18.12
N SER A 59 -1.03 1.03 -17.95
CA SER A 59 -0.54 2.11 -17.08
C SER A 59 -0.32 1.67 -15.62
N ARG A 60 -0.87 0.54 -15.19
CA ARG A 60 -0.64 -0.02 -13.85
C ARG A 60 0.71 -0.70 -13.69
N ASP A 61 1.46 -0.91 -14.78
CA ASP A 61 2.85 -1.36 -14.72
C ASP A 61 3.73 -0.35 -13.96
N TYR A 62 3.28 0.92 -13.89
CA TYR A 62 3.76 1.91 -12.95
C TYR A 62 3.97 1.37 -11.52
N TYR A 63 3.02 0.59 -10.97
CA TYR A 63 3.13 0.10 -9.59
C TYR A 63 4.19 -1.00 -9.43
N THR A 64 4.44 -1.78 -10.50
CA THR A 64 5.53 -2.74 -10.55
C THR A 64 6.87 -2.00 -10.61
N GLU A 65 7.01 -1.08 -11.57
CA GLU A 65 8.23 -0.28 -11.74
C GLU A 65 8.56 0.54 -10.49
N PHE A 66 7.54 1.14 -9.85
CA PHE A 66 7.68 1.88 -8.61
C PHE A 66 8.24 0.99 -7.50
N ALA A 67 7.66 -0.20 -7.30
CA ALA A 67 8.11 -1.14 -6.26
C ALA A 67 9.54 -1.65 -6.49
N GLU A 68 9.93 -1.91 -7.74
CA GLU A 68 11.29 -2.34 -8.11
C GLU A 68 12.34 -1.26 -7.85
N LYS A 69 11.97 0.00 -8.16
CA LYS A 69 12.86 1.16 -8.06
C LYS A 69 12.90 1.78 -6.67
N LEU A 70 12.01 1.39 -5.75
CA LEU A 70 12.02 1.89 -4.38
C LEU A 70 13.38 1.64 -3.71
N PRO A 71 13.93 2.63 -3.00
CA PRO A 71 15.13 2.46 -2.19
C PRO A 71 15.04 1.24 -1.26
N LYS A 72 16.17 0.55 -1.07
CA LYS A 72 16.23 -0.70 -0.29
C LYS A 72 15.91 -0.49 1.20
N ASP A 73 15.91 0.75 1.68
CA ASP A 73 15.49 1.17 3.02
C ASP A 73 14.01 1.59 3.11
N ALA A 74 13.21 1.31 2.07
CA ALA A 74 11.76 1.51 2.05
C ALA A 74 10.99 0.19 2.19
N VAL A 75 9.83 0.23 2.87
CA VAL A 75 8.93 -0.91 3.06
C VAL A 75 7.56 -0.63 2.45
N ILE A 76 7.01 -1.58 1.71
CA ILE A 76 5.66 -1.51 1.13
C ILE A 76 4.65 -2.10 2.12
N LEU A 77 3.61 -1.35 2.44
CA LEU A 77 2.43 -1.79 3.16
C LEU A 77 1.30 -2.03 2.15
N THR A 78 0.73 -3.23 2.11
CA THR A 78 -0.30 -3.58 1.13
C THR A 78 -1.49 -4.31 1.72
N ALA A 79 -2.64 -4.15 1.05
CA ALA A 79 -3.89 -4.84 1.31
C ALA A 79 -4.71 -4.80 0.00
N GLY A 80 -5.43 -5.88 -0.31
CA GLY A 80 -6.22 -5.98 -1.55
C GLY A 80 -5.42 -6.41 -2.79
N CYS A 81 -6.09 -6.56 -3.92
CA CYS A 81 -5.49 -7.17 -5.11
C CYS A 81 -4.41 -6.30 -5.80
N ALA A 82 -4.26 -5.03 -5.45
CA ALA A 82 -3.12 -4.21 -5.92
C ALA A 82 -1.76 -4.88 -5.66
N LYS A 83 -1.67 -5.71 -4.60
CA LYS A 83 -0.47 -6.48 -4.24
C LYS A 83 0.10 -7.32 -5.40
N TYR A 84 -0.75 -7.79 -6.32
CA TYR A 84 -0.30 -8.67 -7.41
C TYR A 84 0.63 -7.98 -8.41
N LYS A 85 0.75 -6.65 -8.36
CA LYS A 85 1.74 -5.91 -9.14
C LYS A 85 3.17 -6.04 -8.63
N TYR A 86 3.39 -6.46 -7.38
CA TYR A 86 4.72 -6.47 -6.77
C TYR A 86 4.98 -7.57 -5.73
N ASN A 87 3.98 -8.35 -5.30
CA ASN A 87 4.13 -9.38 -4.26
C ASN A 87 4.89 -10.64 -4.70
N LYS A 88 5.27 -10.72 -5.97
CA LYS A 88 6.10 -11.78 -6.56
C LYS A 88 7.50 -11.31 -6.96
N LEU A 89 7.83 -10.05 -6.65
CA LEU A 89 9.17 -9.51 -6.85
C LEU A 89 10.07 -9.93 -5.70
N ASP A 90 11.35 -10.16 -6.00
CA ASP A 90 12.38 -10.40 -4.98
C ASP A 90 12.88 -9.06 -4.41
N LEU A 91 12.09 -8.49 -3.50
CA LEU A 91 12.39 -7.21 -2.87
C LEU A 91 13.25 -7.35 -1.60
N GLY A 92 13.42 -8.56 -1.07
CA GLY A 92 14.18 -8.86 0.14
C GLY A 92 13.52 -8.41 1.44
N ASP A 93 14.34 -8.31 2.49
CA ASP A 93 13.95 -7.89 3.84
C ASP A 93 14.91 -6.83 4.40
N ILE A 94 14.50 -6.16 5.48
CA ILE A 94 15.31 -5.24 6.26
C ILE A 94 15.37 -5.78 7.69
N GLY A 95 16.52 -6.35 8.09
CA GLY A 95 16.70 -6.91 9.42
C GLY A 95 15.71 -8.03 9.76
N GLY A 96 15.30 -8.83 8.78
CA GLY A 96 14.27 -9.86 8.89
C GLY A 96 12.83 -9.33 8.89
N ILE A 97 12.59 -8.09 8.46
CA ILE A 97 11.25 -7.56 8.17
C ILE A 97 11.08 -7.55 6.65
N PRO A 98 10.14 -8.35 6.07
CA PRO A 98 9.94 -8.35 4.62
C PRO A 98 9.66 -6.94 4.07
N ARG A 99 10.22 -6.59 2.92
CA ARG A 99 9.97 -5.28 2.29
C ARG A 99 8.57 -5.14 1.70
N VAL A 100 7.77 -6.21 1.69
CA VAL A 100 6.33 -6.20 1.40
C VAL A 100 5.59 -6.81 2.57
N LEU A 101 4.82 -5.99 3.29
CA LEU A 101 3.97 -6.41 4.39
C LEU A 101 2.52 -6.46 3.93
N ASP A 102 2.06 -7.67 3.61
CA ASP A 102 0.68 -7.92 3.18
C ASP A 102 -0.25 -8.13 4.37
N ALA A 103 -1.12 -7.14 4.62
CA ALA A 103 -2.14 -7.18 5.66
C ALA A 103 -3.38 -8.01 5.30
N GLY A 104 -3.59 -8.34 4.02
CA GLY A 104 -4.69 -9.19 3.59
C GLY A 104 -5.55 -8.63 2.44
N GLN A 105 -6.86 -8.76 2.56
CA GLN A 105 -7.84 -8.31 1.57
C GLN A 105 -7.99 -6.78 1.57
N CYS A 106 -8.77 -6.24 0.64
CA CYS A 106 -8.99 -4.79 0.53
C CYS A 106 -9.57 -4.16 1.82
N ASN A 107 -10.38 -4.91 2.57
CA ASN A 107 -10.91 -4.52 3.89
C ASN A 107 -9.83 -4.48 4.97
N ASP A 108 -8.72 -5.21 4.81
CA ASP A 108 -7.59 -5.17 5.74
C ASP A 108 -6.74 -3.90 5.59
N SER A 109 -7.14 -2.97 4.70
CA SER A 109 -6.72 -1.56 4.77
C SER A 109 -7.03 -0.95 6.15
N TYR A 110 -8.03 -1.48 6.86
CA TYR A 110 -8.26 -1.17 8.27
C TYR A 110 -7.03 -1.45 9.14
N SER A 111 -6.36 -2.58 8.94
CA SER A 111 -5.14 -2.92 9.67
C SER A 111 -4.04 -1.89 9.40
N LEU A 112 -3.90 -1.40 8.17
CA LEU A 112 -2.89 -0.39 7.82
C LEU A 112 -3.12 0.94 8.56
N VAL A 113 -4.39 1.34 8.72
CA VAL A 113 -4.77 2.50 9.54
C VAL A 113 -4.41 2.28 11.01
N VAL A 114 -4.77 1.12 11.57
CA VAL A 114 -4.46 0.79 12.98
C VAL A 114 -2.95 0.81 13.22
N ILE A 115 -2.17 0.30 12.27
CA ILE A 115 -0.70 0.33 12.31
C ILE A 115 -0.20 1.78 12.30
N ALA A 116 -0.69 2.61 11.38
CA ALA A 116 -0.30 4.03 11.32
C ALA A 116 -0.63 4.77 12.62
N LEU A 117 -1.84 4.59 13.16
CA LEU A 117 -2.24 5.19 14.44
C LEU A 117 -1.37 4.71 15.61
N LYS A 118 -0.96 3.43 15.62
CA LYS A 118 -0.05 2.92 16.64
C LYS A 118 1.35 3.51 16.51
N LEU A 119 1.87 3.64 15.29
CA LEU A 119 3.17 4.29 15.06
C LEU A 119 3.12 5.76 15.48
N LYS A 120 2.04 6.48 15.15
CA LYS A 120 1.81 7.87 15.61
C LYS A 120 1.93 7.97 17.14
N GLU A 121 1.24 7.09 17.86
CA GLU A 121 1.27 7.01 19.33
C GLU A 121 2.70 6.74 19.85
N VAL A 122 3.40 5.76 19.26
CA VAL A 122 4.76 5.36 19.70
C VAL A 122 5.80 6.44 19.43
N PHE A 123 5.66 7.20 18.34
CA PHE A 123 6.54 8.33 18.03
C PHE A 123 6.12 9.64 18.71
N GLY A 124 4.97 9.65 19.41
CA GLY A 124 4.47 10.84 20.09
C GLY A 124 4.14 11.99 19.13
N LEU A 125 3.65 11.67 17.92
CA LEU A 125 3.32 12.67 16.90
C LEU A 125 1.88 13.18 17.08
N ASP A 126 1.66 14.46 16.79
CA ASP A 126 0.34 15.09 16.92
C ASP A 126 -0.56 14.77 15.70
N ASP A 127 0.03 14.60 14.52
CA ASP A 127 -0.66 14.24 13.27
C ASP A 127 -0.17 12.89 12.70
N VAL A 128 -1.07 12.10 12.12
CA VAL A 128 -0.72 10.86 11.40
C VAL A 128 0.09 11.14 10.14
N ASN A 129 -0.04 12.34 9.58
CA ASN A 129 0.68 12.76 8.37
C ASN A 129 2.15 13.12 8.64
N GLU A 130 2.59 13.20 9.91
CA GLU A 130 3.99 13.38 10.29
C GLU A 130 4.80 12.08 10.29
N LEU A 131 4.11 10.94 10.16
CA LEU A 131 4.78 9.65 10.03
C LEU A 131 5.55 9.58 8.70
N PRO A 132 6.65 8.80 8.64
CA PRO A 132 7.36 8.53 7.39
C PRO A 132 6.57 7.53 6.52
N ILE A 133 5.33 7.86 6.17
CA ILE A 133 4.40 7.05 5.38
C ILE A 133 3.92 7.87 4.18
N SER A 134 4.13 7.34 2.99
CA SER A 134 3.59 7.88 1.74
C SER A 134 2.47 6.98 1.21
N TYR A 135 1.40 7.58 0.67
CA TYR A 135 0.23 6.86 0.17
C TYR A 135 0.20 6.90 -1.36
N ASN A 136 0.45 5.75 -2.00
CA ASN A 136 0.42 5.57 -3.45
C ASN A 136 -0.57 4.44 -3.80
N ILE A 137 -1.86 4.77 -3.76
CA ILE A 137 -2.97 3.81 -3.73
C ILE A 137 -3.49 3.54 -5.16
N ALA A 138 -3.68 2.26 -5.48
CA ALA A 138 -4.35 1.83 -6.70
C ALA A 138 -5.85 1.61 -6.45
N TRP A 139 -6.74 2.07 -7.32
CA TRP A 139 -8.17 1.80 -7.21
C TRP A 139 -8.75 1.20 -8.50
N TYR A 140 -9.93 0.57 -8.40
CA TYR A 140 -10.64 0.02 -9.55
C TYR A 140 -12.17 0.05 -9.37
N GLU A 141 -12.67 -0.44 -8.22
CA GLU A 141 -14.10 -0.56 -7.95
C GLU A 141 -14.50 0.17 -6.65
N GLN A 142 -15.75 0.01 -6.21
CA GLN A 142 -16.37 0.87 -5.20
C GLN A 142 -15.88 0.58 -3.78
N LYS A 143 -15.35 -0.61 -3.47
CA LYS A 143 -14.73 -0.83 -2.16
C LYS A 143 -13.46 0.00 -1.99
N ALA A 144 -12.69 0.20 -3.06
CA ALA A 144 -11.55 1.13 -3.01
C ALA A 144 -12.00 2.57 -2.74
N VAL A 145 -13.19 2.97 -3.21
CA VAL A 145 -13.76 4.30 -2.92
C VAL A 145 -14.10 4.46 -1.44
N ILE A 146 -14.73 3.48 -0.80
CA ILE A 146 -15.04 3.60 0.64
C ILE A 146 -13.77 3.56 1.51
N VAL A 147 -12.73 2.81 1.09
CA VAL A 147 -11.41 2.84 1.75
C VAL A 147 -10.79 4.23 1.63
N LEU A 148 -10.84 4.86 0.45
CA LEU A 148 -10.36 6.24 0.27
C LEU A 148 -11.13 7.21 1.19
N LEU A 149 -12.46 7.17 1.20
CA LEU A 149 -13.28 8.03 2.05
C LEU A 149 -12.99 7.84 3.54
N ALA A 150 -12.71 6.60 3.98
CA ALA A 150 -12.30 6.31 5.34
C ALA A 150 -10.94 6.98 5.68
N LEU A 151 -9.95 6.89 4.79
CA LEU A 151 -8.66 7.55 4.98
C LEU A 151 -8.81 9.08 5.06
N LEU A 152 -9.62 9.68 4.18
CA LEU A 152 -9.91 11.11 4.23
C LEU A 152 -10.61 11.52 5.53
N HIS A 153 -11.56 10.72 6.00
CA HIS A 153 -12.24 10.94 7.29
C HIS A 153 -11.27 10.89 8.48
N LEU A 154 -10.28 10.00 8.42
CA LEU A 154 -9.24 9.86 9.44
C LEU A 154 -8.16 10.96 9.36
N GLY A 155 -8.30 11.91 8.42
CA GLY A 155 -7.39 13.04 8.26
C GLY A 155 -6.12 12.72 7.48
N VAL A 156 -6.04 11.58 6.79
CA VAL A 156 -4.91 11.26 5.92
C VAL A 156 -4.90 12.21 4.72
N LYS A 157 -3.75 12.83 4.47
CA LYS A 157 -3.52 13.78 3.38
C LYS A 157 -2.49 13.25 2.38
N ASN A 158 -2.36 13.94 1.26
CA ASN A 158 -1.33 13.71 0.24
C ASN A 158 -1.40 12.31 -0.40
N ILE A 159 -2.60 11.75 -0.49
CA ILE A 159 -2.85 10.46 -1.13
C ILE A 159 -2.71 10.60 -2.65
N HIS A 160 -1.80 9.82 -3.23
CA HIS A 160 -1.71 9.68 -4.68
C HIS A 160 -2.58 8.51 -5.11
N LEU A 161 -3.54 8.78 -5.99
CA LEU A 161 -4.57 7.84 -6.41
C LEU A 161 -4.45 7.56 -7.91
N GLY A 162 -4.33 6.29 -8.27
CA GLY A 162 -4.08 5.89 -9.66
C GLY A 162 -4.74 4.56 -10.09
N PRO A 163 -4.60 4.21 -11.38
CA PRO A 163 -3.76 4.89 -12.38
C PRO A 163 -4.38 6.14 -12.99
N THR A 164 -5.66 6.43 -12.71
CA THR A 164 -6.36 7.64 -13.12
C THR A 164 -7.28 8.09 -12.00
N LEU A 165 -7.60 9.38 -11.91
CA LEU A 165 -8.64 9.83 -10.97
C LEU A 165 -10.04 9.31 -11.39
N PRO A 166 -10.97 9.09 -10.44
CA PRO A 166 -12.32 8.65 -10.76
C PRO A 166 -13.11 9.62 -11.64
N ALA A 167 -13.69 9.13 -12.73
CA ALA A 167 -14.47 9.92 -13.67
C ALA A 167 -15.76 10.53 -13.09
N PHE A 168 -16.23 10.02 -11.95
CA PHE A 168 -17.40 10.57 -11.25
C PHE A 168 -17.09 11.84 -10.45
N LEU A 169 -15.82 12.24 -10.34
CA LEU A 169 -15.42 13.48 -9.69
C LEU A 169 -15.50 14.62 -10.72
N SER A 170 -16.42 15.55 -10.51
CA SER A 170 -16.46 16.78 -11.32
C SER A 170 -15.24 17.65 -11.03
N PRO A 171 -14.85 18.57 -11.94
CA PRO A 171 -13.70 19.44 -11.72
C PRO A 171 -13.73 20.21 -10.39
N ASN A 172 -14.93 20.67 -9.97
CA ASN A 172 -15.10 21.37 -8.68
C ASN A 172 -14.89 20.44 -7.49
N VAL A 173 -15.33 19.18 -7.57
CA VAL A 173 -15.12 18.19 -6.51
C VAL A 173 -13.64 17.82 -6.43
N VAL A 174 -12.96 17.63 -7.57
CA VAL A 174 -11.52 17.40 -7.61
C VAL A 174 -10.77 18.55 -6.93
N LYS A 175 -11.13 19.80 -7.22
CA LYS A 175 -10.53 20.97 -6.57
C LYS A 175 -10.70 20.95 -5.05
N VAL A 176 -11.89 20.62 -4.55
CA VAL A 176 -12.14 20.49 -3.10
C VAL A 176 -11.26 19.40 -2.47
N LEU A 177 -11.08 18.26 -3.17
CA LEU A 177 -10.24 17.17 -2.68
C LEU A 177 -8.75 17.55 -2.66
N ILE A 178 -8.28 18.28 -3.66
CA ILE A 178 -6.91 18.82 -3.69
C ILE A 178 -6.71 19.84 -2.57
N ASP A 179 -7.59 20.85 -2.48
CA ASP A 179 -7.42 21.97 -1.55
C ASP A 179 -7.48 21.53 -0.07
N ASN A 180 -8.30 20.53 0.27
CA ASN A 180 -8.49 20.10 1.66
C ASN A 180 -7.63 18.90 2.06
N PHE A 181 -7.32 17.99 1.12
CA PHE A 181 -6.67 16.72 1.41
C PHE A 181 -5.37 16.48 0.64
N GLY A 182 -5.02 17.34 -0.33
CA GLY A 182 -3.83 17.16 -1.16
C GLY A 182 -3.89 15.91 -2.04
N ILE A 183 -5.08 15.46 -2.46
CA ILE A 183 -5.18 14.29 -3.36
C ILE A 183 -4.43 14.57 -4.66
N GLY A 184 -3.52 13.67 -5.02
CA GLY A 184 -2.72 13.71 -6.23
C GLY A 184 -3.04 12.55 -7.19
N GLY A 185 -2.70 12.72 -8.46
CA GLY A 185 -2.57 11.62 -9.41
C GLY A 185 -1.14 11.08 -9.44
N ILE A 186 -0.91 9.99 -10.16
CA ILE A 186 0.44 9.47 -10.44
C ILE A 186 1.02 10.05 -11.73
N SER A 187 2.34 10.01 -11.87
CA SER A 187 3.06 10.38 -13.10
C SER A 187 3.87 9.19 -13.65
N ASN A 188 5.20 9.23 -13.58
CA ASN A 188 6.10 8.11 -13.83
C ASN A 188 6.82 7.71 -12.53
N ALA A 189 7.31 6.46 -12.48
CA ALA A 189 7.88 5.91 -11.25
C ALA A 189 9.10 6.71 -10.74
N ASP A 190 9.97 7.19 -11.63
CA ASP A 190 11.20 7.89 -11.22
C ASP A 190 10.91 9.23 -10.57
N ASP A 191 10.00 10.02 -11.15
CA ASP A 191 9.64 11.34 -10.63
C ASP A 191 8.80 11.24 -9.36
N ASP A 192 7.86 10.29 -9.31
CA ASP A 192 7.05 10.09 -8.12
C ASP A 192 7.89 9.57 -6.94
N ILE A 193 8.87 8.68 -7.18
CA ILE A 193 9.83 8.25 -6.13
C ILE A 193 10.62 9.44 -5.61
N LYS A 194 11.17 10.30 -6.48
CA LYS A 194 11.91 11.50 -6.05
C LYS A 194 11.03 12.42 -5.21
N MET A 195 9.80 12.66 -5.65
CA MET A 195 8.82 13.48 -4.93
C MET A 195 8.51 12.88 -3.56
N PHE A 196 8.16 11.60 -3.48
CA PHE A 196 7.82 10.96 -2.20
C PHE A 196 8.99 10.86 -1.23
N MET A 197 10.22 10.73 -1.73
CA MET A 197 11.42 10.63 -0.89
C MET A 197 11.94 12.01 -0.45
N GLY A 198 11.61 13.08 -1.19
CA GLY A 198 11.96 14.46 -0.84
C GLY A 198 10.92 15.19 0.03
N ALA A 199 9.74 14.61 0.19
CA ALA A 199 8.64 15.13 1.02
C ALA A 199 8.80 14.83 2.51
#